data_AF-A0A0N4TGH7-F1
#
_entry.id   AF-A0A0N4TGH7-F1
#
_cell.length_a   1.000
_cell.length_b   1.000
_cell.length_c   1.000
_cell.angle_alpha   90.00
_cell.angle_beta   90.00
_cell.angle_gamma   90.00
#
_symmetry.space_group_name_H-M   'P 1'
#
loop_
_entity.id
_entity.type
_entity.pdbx_description
1 polymer ?
#
loop_
_entity_poly.entity_id
_entity_poly.type
_entity_poly.pdbx_seq_one_letter_code
_entity_poly.pdbx_strand_id
1 'polypeptide(L)'
;MVIRQAITEPFHIKINGKWLYIDQETLAKHPGGIAMTAYRETDATTAFHIFHSGSKLAYQMITEISANNVDYEPTKEQEVSKTLSVLSDEVVGNWNLDEQRIETINQNFNRFRIKVTNF
;
A
#
# COMPACT_ATOMS: atom_id res chain seq x y z
N MET A 1 15.80 2.92 16.39
CA MET A 1 15.68 3.23 14.95
C MET A 1 16.53 2.22 14.19
N VAL A 2 15.92 1.34 13.40
CA VAL A 2 16.66 0.36 12.59
C VAL A 2 16.89 1.01 11.22
N ILE A 3 18.12 1.39 10.93
CA ILE A 3 18.50 1.86 9.59
C ILE A 3 18.64 0.61 8.72
N ARG A 4 17.57 0.22 8.03
CA ARG A 4 17.68 -0.74 6.94
C ARG A 4 18.31 -0.02 5.76
N GLN A 5 19.34 -0.61 5.16
CA GLN A 5 19.87 -0.10 3.90
C GLN A 5 18.71 -0.03 2.89
N ALA A 6 18.54 1.13 2.25
CA ALA A 6 17.50 1.32 1.26
C ALA A 6 17.84 0.45 0.04
N ILE A 7 17.12 -0.65 -0.14
CA ILE A 7 17.24 -1.48 -1.33
C ILE A 7 16.59 -0.72 -2.47
N THR A 8 17.41 -0.10 -3.33
CA THR A 8 16.96 0.69 -4.49
C THR A 8 17.06 -0.08 -5.80
N GLU A 9 17.43 -1.36 -5.76
CA GLU A 9 17.50 -2.19 -6.95
C GLU A 9 16.14 -2.27 -7.65
N PRO A 10 16.09 -2.25 -9.00
CA PRO A 10 14.85 -2.45 -9.74
C PRO A 10 14.11 -3.73 -9.34
N PHE A 11 12.79 -3.74 -9.54
CA PHE A 11 11.93 -4.86 -9.13
C PHE A 11 10.63 -4.90 -9.91
N HIS A 12 9.92 -6.02 -9.82
CA HIS A 12 8.55 -6.11 -10.31
C HIS A 12 7.55 -6.01 -9.16
N ILE A 13 6.39 -5.42 -9.47
CA ILE A 13 5.18 -5.46 -8.62
C ILE A 13 3.99 -5.82 -9.49
N LYS A 14 3.00 -6.50 -8.92
CA LYS A 14 1.77 -6.81 -9.65
C LYS A 14 0.65 -5.86 -9.24
N ILE A 15 0.01 -5.23 -10.21
CA ILE A 15 -1.17 -4.37 -10.02
C ILE A 15 -2.21 -4.73 -11.08
N ASN A 16 -3.46 -5.00 -10.65
CA ASN A 16 -4.57 -5.35 -11.54
C ASN A 16 -4.24 -6.51 -12.49
N GLY A 17 -3.57 -7.54 -11.97
CA GLY A 17 -3.20 -8.72 -12.74
C GLY A 17 -1.95 -8.55 -13.62
N LYS A 18 -1.40 -7.34 -13.75
CA LYS A 18 -0.23 -7.05 -14.60
C LYS A 18 1.02 -6.85 -13.78
N TRP A 19 2.11 -7.46 -14.20
CA TRP A 19 3.43 -7.19 -13.66
C TRP A 19 3.98 -5.88 -14.22
N LEU A 20 4.52 -5.05 -13.34
CA LEU A 20 5.06 -3.74 -13.67
C LEU A 20 6.53 -3.72 -13.24
N TYR A 21 7.42 -3.40 -14.17
CA TYR A 21 8.82 -3.17 -13.86
C TYR A 21 8.99 -1.77 -13.27
N ILE A 22 9.56 -1.71 -12.07
CA ILE A 22 9.86 -0.49 -11.34
C ILE A 22 11.37 -0.30 -11.38
N ASP A 23 11.82 0.69 -12.15
CA ASP A 23 13.21 1.09 -12.20
C ASP A 23 13.59 2.05 -11.06
N GLN A 24 14.89 2.36 -10.98
CA GLN A 24 15.43 3.28 -9.96
C GLN A 24 14.84 4.69 -10.06
N GLU A 25 14.56 5.17 -11.28
CA GLU A 25 14.03 6.51 -11.50
C GLU A 25 12.59 6.63 -11.01
N THR A 26 11.76 5.63 -11.33
CA THR A 26 10.37 5.52 -10.87
C THR A 26 10.32 5.42 -9.34
N LEU A 27 11.20 4.60 -8.74
CA LEU A 27 11.31 4.50 -7.28
C LEU A 27 11.74 5.83 -6.64
N ALA A 28 12.71 6.54 -7.24
CA ALA A 28 13.19 7.81 -6.72
C ALA A 28 12.14 8.92 -6.79
N LYS A 29 11.27 8.90 -7.82
CA LYS A 29 10.18 9.86 -8.00
C LYS A 29 8.91 9.51 -7.21
N HIS A 30 8.80 8.29 -6.69
CA HIS A 30 7.62 7.86 -5.94
C HIS A 30 7.49 8.65 -4.63
N PRO A 31 6.38 9.39 -4.38
CA PRO A 31 6.22 10.20 -3.17
C PRO A 31 6.25 9.39 -1.87
N GLY A 32 5.83 8.13 -1.90
CA GLY A 32 5.95 7.20 -0.75
C GLY A 32 7.37 6.65 -0.55
N GLY A 33 8.33 7.04 -1.39
CA GLY A 33 9.72 6.64 -1.36
C GLY A 33 9.90 5.12 -1.31
N ILE A 34 10.80 4.67 -0.42
CA ILE A 34 11.18 3.27 -0.27
C ILE A 34 10.04 2.36 0.20
N ALA A 35 8.90 2.89 0.66
CA ALA A 35 7.76 2.07 1.10
C ALA A 35 7.24 1.15 -0.01
N MET A 36 7.39 1.56 -1.27
CA MET A 36 7.01 0.73 -2.43
C MET A 36 7.81 -0.59 -2.50
N THR A 37 9.03 -0.62 -1.96
CA THR A 37 9.89 -1.83 -1.97
C THR A 37 9.33 -2.96 -1.10
N ALA A 38 8.41 -2.66 -0.17
CA ALA A 38 7.72 -3.66 0.63
C ALA A 38 6.86 -4.61 -0.21
N TYR A 39 6.54 -4.23 -1.45
CA TYR A 39 5.70 -5.01 -2.37
C TYR A 39 6.51 -5.67 -3.50
N ARG A 40 7.84 -5.70 -3.40
CA ARG A 40 8.72 -6.39 -4.35
C ARG A 40 8.27 -7.82 -4.58
N GLU A 41 8.07 -8.20 -5.85
CA GLU A 41 7.63 -9.52 -6.28
C GLU A 41 6.28 -9.98 -5.69
N THR A 42 5.39 -9.04 -5.35
CA THR A 42 4.06 -9.34 -4.79
C THR A 42 2.94 -8.60 -5.50
N ASP A 43 1.69 -9.03 -5.26
CA ASP A 43 0.50 -8.30 -5.67
C ASP A 43 0.22 -7.12 -4.72
N ALA A 44 0.35 -5.91 -5.26
CA ALA A 44 0.18 -4.65 -4.56
C ALA A 44 -1.17 -3.98 -4.89
N THR A 45 -2.08 -4.66 -5.61
CA THR A 45 -3.32 -4.07 -6.14
C THR A 45 -4.13 -3.36 -5.05
N THR A 46 -4.39 -4.04 -3.93
CA THR A 46 -5.15 -3.47 -2.82
C THR A 46 -4.46 -2.24 -2.22
N ALA A 47 -3.15 -2.33 -1.97
CA ALA A 47 -2.37 -1.23 -1.41
C ALA A 47 -2.36 -0.02 -2.36
N PHE A 48 -2.18 -0.25 -3.66
CA PHE A 48 -2.22 0.79 -4.66
C PHE A 48 -3.56 1.54 -4.61
N HIS A 49 -4.69 0.83 -4.67
CA HIS A 49 -6.00 1.47 -4.66
C HIS A 49 -6.32 2.21 -3.35
N ILE A 50 -5.92 1.66 -2.19
CA ILE A 50 -6.12 2.31 -0.89
C ILE A 50 -5.36 3.64 -0.82
N PHE A 51 -4.06 3.64 -1.15
CA PHE A 51 -3.22 4.81 -0.98
C PHE A 51 -3.33 5.84 -2.13
N HIS A 52 -3.91 5.46 -3.27
CA HIS A 52 -3.98 6.31 -4.46
C HIS A 52 -5.39 6.56 -4.99
N SER A 53 -6.46 6.24 -4.24
CA SER A 53 -7.88 6.31 -4.67
C SER A 53 -8.32 7.64 -5.30
N GLY A 54 -7.64 8.76 -5.01
CA GLY A 54 -7.93 10.08 -5.61
C GLY A 54 -6.92 10.58 -6.65
N SER A 55 -5.84 9.84 -6.94
CA SER A 55 -4.72 10.34 -7.74
C SER A 55 -4.79 9.94 -9.20
N LYS A 56 -5.39 10.78 -10.06
CA LYS A 56 -5.43 10.54 -11.53
C LYS A 56 -4.03 10.28 -12.10
N LEU A 57 -3.03 11.01 -11.62
CA LEU A 57 -1.63 10.87 -12.04
C LEU A 57 -1.09 9.47 -11.76
N ALA A 58 -1.35 8.91 -10.57
CA ALA A 58 -0.87 7.57 -10.23
C ALA A 58 -1.49 6.50 -11.13
N TYR A 59 -2.78 6.61 -11.44
CA TYR A 59 -3.46 5.70 -12.37
C TYR A 59 -2.94 5.83 -13.81
N GLN A 60 -2.60 7.04 -14.26
CA GLN A 60 -1.96 7.26 -15.55
C GLN A 60 -0.58 6.61 -15.61
N MET A 61 0.25 6.84 -14.58
CA MET A 61 1.59 6.24 -14.49
C MET A 61 1.56 4.71 -14.58
N ILE A 62 0.70 4.03 -13.81
CA ILE A 62 0.62 2.57 -13.91
C ILE A 62 0.11 2.11 -15.28
N THR A 63 -0.74 2.90 -15.95
CA THR A 63 -1.23 2.58 -17.29
C THR A 63 -0.09 2.64 -18.29
N GLU A 64 0.73 3.69 -18.24
CA GLU A 64 1.90 3.89 -19.09
C GLU A 64 2.95 2.80 -18.85
N ILE A 65 3.28 2.50 -17.59
CA ILE A 65 4.20 1.42 -17.24
C ILE A 65 3.67 0.06 -17.74
N SER A 66 2.36 -0.17 -17.58
CA SER A 66 1.73 -1.42 -18.02
C SER A 66 1.67 -1.59 -19.54
N ALA A 67 1.78 -0.50 -20.31
CA ALA A 67 1.78 -0.55 -21.77
C ALA A 67 3.12 -1.09 -22.31
N ASN A 68 4.21 -0.92 -21.56
CA ASN A 68 5.54 -1.40 -21.90
C ASN A 68 5.80 -2.83 -21.36
N ASN A 69 4.74 -3.64 -21.25
CA ASN A 69 4.81 -4.92 -20.55
C ASN A 69 5.78 -5.89 -21.24
N VAL A 70 6.68 -6.45 -20.43
CA VAL A 70 7.48 -7.64 -20.76
C VAL A 70 6.81 -8.80 -20.03
N ASP A 71 6.62 -9.93 -20.70
CA ASP A 71 6.07 -11.14 -20.08
C ASP A 71 6.98 -11.58 -18.92
N TYR A 72 6.62 -11.15 -17.72
CA TYR A 72 7.33 -11.45 -16.49
C TYR A 72 6.54 -12.52 -15.72
N GLU A 73 7.15 -13.69 -15.55
CA GLU A 73 6.71 -14.66 -14.57
C GLU A 73 7.68 -14.66 -13.38
N PRO A 74 7.19 -14.42 -12.16
CA PRO A 74 8.04 -14.44 -10.96
C PRO A 74 8.65 -15.83 -10.78
N THR A 75 9.96 -15.89 -10.62
CA THR A 75 10.70 -17.16 -10.47
C THR A 75 10.58 -17.76 -9.06
N LYS A 76 10.02 -17.02 -8.11
CA LYS A 76 9.87 -17.41 -6.70
C LYS A 76 8.38 -17.50 -6.36
N GLU A 77 8.02 -18.51 -5.58
CA GLU A 77 6.72 -18.54 -4.89
C GLU A 77 6.56 -17.22 -4.14
N GLN A 78 5.46 -16.51 -4.40
CA GLN A 78 5.19 -15.23 -3.76
C GLN A 78 5.05 -15.46 -2.26
N GLU A 79 6.10 -15.17 -1.49
CA GLU A 79 6.00 -15.15 -0.04
C GLU A 79 5.06 -14.00 0.34
N VAL A 80 3.80 -14.34 0.63
CA VAL A 80 2.90 -13.42 1.31
C VAL A 80 3.61 -13.05 2.61
N SER A 81 4.02 -11.78 2.72
CA SER A 81 4.58 -11.24 3.96
C SER A 81 3.75 -11.77 5.14
N LYS A 82 4.40 -12.40 6.12
CA LYS A 82 3.72 -12.89 7.34
C LYS A 82 2.86 -11.82 8.01
N THR A 83 3.16 -10.54 7.77
CA THR A 83 2.36 -9.40 8.25
C THR A 83 1.03 -9.24 7.49
N LEU A 84 1.00 -9.53 6.18
CA LEU A 84 -0.22 -9.55 5.36
C LEU A 84 -0.99 -10.86 5.47
N SER A 85 -0.34 -11.97 5.81
CA SER A 85 -0.99 -13.26 6.10
C SER A 85 -1.97 -13.22 7.29
N VAL A 86 -1.91 -12.19 8.12
CA VAL A 86 -2.83 -11.96 9.25
C VAL A 86 -4.13 -11.27 8.79
N LEU A 87 -4.15 -10.71 7.57
CA LEU A 87 -5.39 -10.25 6.94
C LEU A 87 -6.10 -11.46 6.34
N SER A 88 -6.71 -12.29 7.19
CA SER A 88 -7.72 -13.23 6.72
C SER A 88 -8.87 -12.44 6.07
N ASP A 89 -9.49 -12.99 5.03
CA ASP A 89 -10.77 -12.50 4.48
C ASP A 89 -11.93 -12.64 5.50
N GLU A 90 -11.64 -13.10 6.71
CA GLU A 90 -12.58 -13.08 7.80
C GLU A 90 -12.83 -11.64 8.24
N VAL A 91 -14.07 -11.20 8.08
CA VAL A 91 -14.57 -9.98 8.71
C VAL A 91 -14.50 -10.19 10.23
N VAL A 92 -13.41 -9.75 10.88
CA VAL A 92 -13.15 -9.91 12.34
C VAL A 92 -14.11 -9.06 13.21
N GLY A 93 -15.17 -8.49 12.64
CA GLY A 93 -16.14 -7.72 13.41
C GLY A 93 -17.42 -7.43 12.65
N ASN A 94 -18.55 -7.68 13.32
CA ASN A 94 -19.83 -7.14 12.88
C ASN A 94 -19.86 -5.64 13.24
N TRP A 95 -19.87 -4.76 12.23
CA TRP A 95 -19.93 -3.30 12.40
C TRP A 95 -21.34 -2.80 12.73
N ASN A 96 -22.07 -3.54 13.56
CA ASN A 96 -23.30 -3.05 14.19
C ASN A 96 -22.92 -2.11 15.33
N LEU A 97 -22.39 -0.94 14.99
CA LEU A 97 -22.18 0.15 15.94
C LEU A 97 -23.50 0.92 16.05
N ASP A 98 -24.11 0.90 17.23
CA ASP A 98 -25.22 1.80 17.54
C ASP A 98 -24.74 3.28 17.58
N GLU A 99 -25.70 4.20 17.47
CA GLU A 99 -25.43 5.64 17.46
C GLU A 99 -24.66 6.12 18.70
N GLN A 100 -24.92 5.53 19.87
CA GLN A 100 -24.23 5.90 21.11
C GLN A 100 -22.74 5.53 21.07
N ARG A 101 -22.41 4.38 20.48
CA ARG A 101 -21.03 3.92 20.34
C ARG A 101 -20.26 4.75 19.32
N ILE A 102 -20.92 5.18 18.25
CA ILE A 102 -20.35 6.12 17.26
C ILE A 102 -20.04 7.47 17.91
N GLU A 103 -20.98 8.02 18.68
CA GLU A 103 -20.82 9.29 19.42
C GLU A 103 -19.61 9.23 20.36
N THR A 104 -19.50 8.14 21.13
CA THR A 104 -18.40 7.93 22.07
C THR A 104 -17.04 7.84 21.38
N ILE A 105 -16.97 7.16 20.23
CA ILE A 105 -15.75 7.07 19.42
C ILE A 105 -15.34 8.46 18.95
N ASN A 106 -16.27 9.23 18.39
CA ASN A 106 -16.02 10.59 17.90
C ASN A 106 -15.52 11.53 19.00
N GLN A 107 -16.12 11.47 20.20
CA GLN A 107 -15.68 12.27 21.35
C GLN A 107 -14.24 11.93 21.76
N ASN A 108 -13.89 10.63 21.80
CA ASN A 108 -12.54 10.20 22.14
C ASN A 108 -11.51 10.67 21.12
N PHE A 109 -11.81 10.59 19.82
CA PHE A 109 -10.92 11.08 18.76
C PHE A 109 -10.77 12.61 18.80
N ASN A 110 -11.85 13.35 19.04
CA ASN A 110 -11.79 14.81 19.16
C ASN A 110 -10.95 15.23 20.37
N ARG A 111 -11.11 14.55 21.51
CA ARG A 111 -10.26 14.78 22.69
C ARG A 111 -8.79 14.51 22.38
N PHE A 112 -8.50 13.44 21.63
CA PHE A 112 -7.12 13.12 21.25
C PHE A 112 -6.55 14.18 20.31
N ARG A 113 -7.31 14.63 19.30
CA ARG A 113 -6.90 15.71 18.39
C ARG A 113 -6.53 16.98 19.15
N ILE A 114 -7.40 17.45 20.05
CA ILE A 114 -7.15 18.65 20.86
C ILE A 114 -5.86 18.52 21.68
N LYS A 115 -5.59 17.33 22.25
CA LYS A 115 -4.35 17.08 23.00
C LYS A 115 -3.11 17.18 22.12
N VAL A 116 -3.18 16.72 20.87
CA VAL A 116 -2.04 16.74 19.94
C VAL A 116 -1.79 18.14 19.38
N THR A 117 -2.83 18.97 19.16
CA THR A 117 -2.66 20.35 18.66
C THR A 117 -2.12 21.33 19.69
N ASN A 118 -2.11 20.96 20.98
CA ASN A 118 -1.65 21.82 22.07
C ASN A 118 -0.18 21.53 22.50
N PHE A 119 0.59 20.84 21.65
CA PHE A 119 2.05 20.69 21.75
C PHE A 119 2.71 21.39 20.56
#